data_AF-A0AAU3DB40-F1
#
_entry.id   AF-A0AAU3DB40-F1
#
_cell.length_a   1.000
_cell.length_b   1.000
_cell.length_c   1.000
_cell.angle_alpha   90.00
_cell.angle_beta   90.00
_cell.angle_gamma   90.00
#
_symmetry.space_group_name_H-M   'P 1'
#
loop_
_entity.id
_entity.type
_entity.pdbx_description
1 polymer ?
#
loop_
_entity_poly.entity_id
_entity_poly.type
_entity_poly.pdbx_seq_one_letter_code
_entity_poly.pdbx_strand_id
1 'polypeptide(L)'
;MAKVTDRPLGMPGGVTDEHKNKAAAVLARLARRYAEEDPGAPVDDFAFVMRAGAEAYDVTGRSLAGAHRIVAALVRQVAPATGTGCGAFAAGLYDGARAYGWSDDDNQPVIPRHNIPAPRPSEESGRVPAPRPKQAAGPVAADDKPKVVGPRVPAKVPEQPIRNNHTGAALVSTVQGGRV
;
A
#
# COMPACT_ATOMS: atom_id res chain seq x y z
N MET A 1 -26.89 -36.57 2.20
CA MET A 1 -26.98 -35.31 2.98
C MET A 1 -25.96 -34.34 2.43
N ALA A 2 -26.40 -33.30 1.71
CA ALA A 2 -25.51 -32.30 1.14
C ALA A 2 -25.09 -31.32 2.25
N LYS A 3 -23.78 -31.22 2.49
CA LYS A 3 -23.21 -30.26 3.44
C LYS A 3 -23.25 -28.90 2.76
N VAL A 4 -24.23 -28.06 3.12
CA VAL A 4 -24.35 -26.69 2.61
C VAL A 4 -23.14 -25.90 3.11
N THR A 5 -22.22 -25.58 2.21
CA THR A 5 -21.02 -24.76 2.48
C THR A 5 -21.23 -23.27 2.19
N ASP A 6 -22.48 -22.85 1.98
CA ASP A 6 -22.78 -21.44 1.72
C ASP A 6 -22.83 -20.68 3.04
N ARG A 7 -21.67 -20.15 3.44
CA ARG A 7 -21.60 -19.09 4.43
C ARG A 7 -22.33 -17.87 3.82
N PRO A 8 -23.37 -17.32 4.47
CA PRO A 8 -24.11 -16.20 3.91
C PRO A 8 -23.21 -14.99 3.74
N LEU A 9 -23.17 -14.47 2.50
CA LEU A 9 -22.55 -13.20 2.15
C LEU A 9 -23.17 -12.10 3.02
N GLY A 10 -22.36 -11.45 3.86
CA GLY A 10 -22.76 -10.27 4.62
C GLY A 10 -22.84 -10.43 6.14
N MET A 11 -22.64 -11.62 6.71
CA MET A 11 -22.47 -11.75 8.16
C MET A 11 -21.08 -11.24 8.56
N PRO A 12 -20.95 -10.27 9.49
CA PRO A 12 -19.65 -9.88 10.00
C PRO A 12 -19.05 -11.10 10.68
N GLY A 13 -18.06 -11.71 10.01
CA GLY A 13 -17.19 -12.67 10.69
C GLY A 13 -16.62 -11.96 11.90
N GLY A 14 -16.72 -12.57 13.08
CA GLY A 14 -16.10 -12.05 14.29
C GLY A 14 -14.61 -11.74 14.04
N VAL A 15 -14.01 -10.95 14.93
CA VAL A 15 -12.58 -10.60 14.85
C VAL A 15 -11.76 -11.89 14.77
N THR A 16 -11.11 -12.12 13.63
CA THR A 16 -10.21 -13.25 13.41
C THR A 16 -8.78 -12.86 13.81
N ASP A 17 -7.92 -13.84 14.02
CA ASP A 17 -6.50 -13.57 14.26
C ASP A 17 -5.82 -12.95 13.03
N GLU A 18 -6.33 -13.21 11.83
CA GLU A 18 -5.91 -12.48 10.62
C GLU A 18 -6.20 -10.98 10.73
N HIS A 19 -7.36 -10.58 11.26
CA HIS A 19 -7.66 -9.16 11.49
C HIS A 19 -6.73 -8.54 12.53
N LYS A 20 -6.38 -9.27 13.60
CA LYS A 20 -5.42 -8.81 14.61
C LYS A 20 -4.02 -8.65 14.02
N ASN A 21 -3.53 -9.63 13.25
CA ASN A 21 -2.22 -9.56 12.60
C ASN A 21 -2.14 -8.37 11.62
N LYS A 22 -3.21 -8.14 10.85
CA LYS A 22 -3.31 -6.97 9.97
C LYS A 22 -3.36 -5.66 10.74
N ALA A 23 -4.08 -5.61 11.86
CA ALA A 23 -4.10 -4.44 12.74
C ALA A 23 -2.71 -4.17 13.34
N ALA A 24 -1.98 -5.22 13.75
CA ALA A 24 -0.62 -5.12 14.25
C ALA A 24 0.33 -4.51 13.22
N ALA A 25 0.24 -4.96 11.96
CA ALA A 25 1.01 -4.38 10.85
C ALA A 25 0.66 -2.90 10.60
N VAL A 26 -0.62 -2.53 10.65
CA VAL A 26 -1.06 -1.13 10.52
C VAL A 26 -0.51 -0.27 11.66
N LEU A 27 -0.61 -0.75 12.91
CA LEU A 27 -0.09 -0.05 14.08
C LEU A 27 1.42 0.20 13.96
N ALA A 28 2.20 -0.80 13.57
CA ALA A 28 3.64 -0.66 13.38
C ALA A 28 4.00 0.34 12.27
N ARG A 29 3.26 0.35 11.15
CA ARG A 29 3.47 1.32 10.06
C ARG A 29 3.15 2.74 10.49
N LEU A 30 2.05 2.94 11.21
CA LEU A 30 1.67 4.25 11.74
C LEU A 30 2.67 4.71 12.80
N ALA A 31 3.11 3.82 13.69
CA ALA A 31 4.13 4.11 14.70
C ALA A 31 5.40 4.64 14.05
N ARG A 32 5.89 3.95 13.01
CA ARG A 32 7.05 4.40 12.24
C ARG A 32 6.85 5.80 11.64
N ARG A 33 5.70 6.06 11.03
CA ARG A 33 5.41 7.38 10.44
C ARG A 33 5.39 8.50 11.48
N TYR A 34 4.75 8.28 12.63
CA TYR A 34 4.75 9.28 13.71
C TYR A 34 6.12 9.45 14.36
N ALA A 35 6.96 8.41 14.38
CA ALA A 35 8.35 8.50 14.84
C ALA A 35 9.26 9.32 13.90
N GLU A 36 8.88 9.47 12.63
CA GLU A 36 9.57 10.30 11.64
C GLU A 36 9.12 11.78 11.69
N GLU A 37 8.05 12.10 12.43
CA GLU A 37 7.55 13.47 12.64
C GLU A 37 8.23 14.16 13.84
N ASP A 38 7.98 15.47 14.03
CA ASP A 38 8.44 16.18 15.22
C ASP A 38 7.85 15.54 16.49
N PRO A 39 8.68 15.02 17.41
CA PRO A 39 8.20 14.26 18.56
C PRO A 39 7.31 15.08 19.51
N GLY A 40 7.43 16.41 19.50
CA GLY A 40 6.62 17.32 20.31
C GLY A 40 5.31 17.76 19.65
N ALA A 41 5.14 17.51 18.35
CA ALA A 41 3.94 17.91 17.63
C ALA A 41 2.72 17.11 18.10
N PRO A 42 1.56 17.75 18.35
CA PRO A 42 0.37 17.05 18.79
C PRO A 42 -0.23 16.23 17.66
N VAL A 43 -0.62 14.99 17.96
CA VAL A 43 -1.35 14.14 17.01
C VAL A 43 -2.81 14.58 16.92
N ASP A 44 -3.24 14.96 15.73
CA ASP A 44 -4.65 15.27 15.43
C ASP A 44 -5.47 13.97 15.26
N ASP A 45 -6.63 13.89 15.93
CA ASP A 45 -7.49 12.68 15.90
C ASP A 45 -8.05 12.44 14.50
N PHE A 46 -8.45 13.49 13.80
CA PHE A 46 -9.01 13.34 12.45
C PHE A 46 -7.95 12.84 11.47
N ALA A 47 -6.75 13.42 11.50
CA ALA A 47 -5.62 12.98 10.71
C ALA A 47 -5.24 11.53 11.03
N PHE A 48 -5.24 11.15 12.32
CA PHE A 48 -4.98 9.77 12.72
C PHE A 48 -6.02 8.80 12.16
N VAL A 49 -7.32 9.10 12.29
CA VAL A 49 -8.40 8.24 11.78
C VAL A 49 -8.31 8.06 10.27
N MET A 50 -8.02 9.13 9.53
CA MET A 50 -7.84 9.07 8.08
C MET A 50 -6.63 8.20 7.69
N ARG A 51 -5.49 8.39 8.36
CA ARG A 51 -4.28 7.59 8.13
C ARG A 51 -4.49 6.12 8.48
N ALA A 52 -5.15 5.82 9.60
CA ALA A 52 -5.47 4.46 10.02
C ALA A 52 -6.42 3.76 9.04
N GLY A 53 -7.44 4.48 8.54
CA GLY A 53 -8.33 3.96 7.50
C GLY A 53 -7.60 3.66 6.19
N ALA A 54 -6.72 4.56 5.76
CA ALA A 54 -5.90 4.36 4.55
C ALA A 54 -4.98 3.15 4.69
N GLU A 55 -4.22 3.04 5.79
CA GLU A 55 -3.34 1.89 6.03
C GLU A 55 -4.12 0.57 6.16
N ALA A 56 -5.27 0.59 6.82
CA ALA A 56 -6.11 -0.60 6.91
C ALA A 56 -6.62 -1.05 5.54
N TYR A 57 -6.96 -0.10 4.66
CA TYR A 57 -7.31 -0.41 3.27
C TYR A 57 -6.12 -0.98 2.50
N ASP A 58 -4.94 -0.39 2.63
CA ASP A 58 -3.73 -0.86 1.94
C ASP A 58 -3.32 -2.27 2.38
N VAL A 59 -3.44 -2.58 3.67
CA VAL A 59 -3.09 -3.91 4.21
C VAL A 59 -4.14 -4.98 3.86
N THR A 60 -5.43 -4.62 3.79
CA THR A 60 -6.50 -5.59 3.53
C THR A 60 -6.89 -5.71 2.05
N GLY A 61 -6.50 -4.73 1.24
CA GLY A 61 -6.85 -4.62 -0.18
C GLY A 61 -8.36 -4.45 -0.42
N ARG A 62 -8.79 -4.70 -1.65
CA ARG A 62 -10.21 -4.74 -2.03
C ARG A 62 -10.87 -6.02 -1.51
N SER A 63 -11.09 -6.11 -0.21
CA SER A 63 -11.87 -7.19 0.38
C SER A 63 -13.38 -6.90 0.26
N LEU A 64 -14.13 -7.85 -0.32
CA LEU A 64 -15.60 -7.78 -0.46
C LEU A 64 -16.35 -7.74 0.89
N ALA A 65 -15.70 -8.15 1.98
CA ALA A 65 -16.32 -8.28 3.30
C ALA A 65 -16.06 -7.09 4.24
N GLY A 66 -15.48 -5.98 3.75
CA GLY A 66 -15.24 -4.80 4.60
C GLY A 66 -14.17 -5.00 5.68
N ALA A 67 -13.23 -5.94 5.47
CA ALA A 67 -12.16 -6.26 6.43
C ALA A 67 -11.36 -5.01 6.89
N HIS A 68 -11.15 -4.03 6.00
CA HIS A 68 -10.52 -2.76 6.35
C HIS A 68 -11.22 -2.02 7.50
N ARG A 69 -12.55 -2.09 7.59
CA ARG A 69 -13.32 -1.44 8.67
C ARG A 69 -13.06 -2.09 10.01
N ILE A 70 -13.02 -3.42 10.03
CA ILE A 70 -12.72 -4.19 11.25
C ILE A 70 -11.29 -3.90 11.70
N VAL A 71 -10.33 -3.93 10.77
CA VAL A 71 -8.92 -3.62 11.07
C VAL A 71 -8.76 -2.19 11.58
N ALA A 72 -9.38 -1.19 10.92
CA ALA A 72 -9.32 0.21 11.37
C ALA A 72 -9.96 0.40 12.77
N ALA A 73 -11.05 -0.32 13.06
CA ALA A 73 -11.67 -0.29 14.38
C ALA A 73 -10.74 -0.88 15.46
N LEU A 74 -10.08 -2.01 15.19
CA LEU A 74 -9.11 -2.62 16.11
C LEU A 74 -7.92 -1.68 16.35
N VAL A 75 -7.37 -1.07 15.30
CA VAL A 75 -6.29 -0.09 15.38
C VAL A 75 -6.71 1.07 16.29
N ARG A 76 -7.92 1.62 16.11
CA ARG A 76 -8.41 2.72 16.95
C ARG A 76 -8.65 2.32 18.40
N GLN A 77 -9.07 1.08 18.65
CA GLN A 77 -9.32 0.58 20.01
C GLN A 77 -8.05 0.51 20.86
N VAL A 78 -6.90 0.20 20.25
CA VAL A 78 -5.62 0.06 20.95
C VAL A 78 -4.69 1.26 20.79
N ALA A 79 -5.08 2.24 19.97
CA ALA A 79 -4.32 3.45 19.80
C ALA A 79 -4.26 4.25 21.11
N PRO A 80 -3.13 4.87 21.43
CA PRO A 80 -3.03 5.79 22.57
C PRO A 80 -3.92 7.01 22.35
N ALA A 81 -4.13 7.78 23.42
CA ALA A 81 -4.88 9.03 23.32
C ALA A 81 -4.16 10.02 22.40
N THR A 82 -4.91 10.59 21.45
CA THR A 82 -4.46 11.65 20.54
C THR A 82 -4.31 12.97 21.31
N GLY A 83 -3.71 13.98 20.68
CA GLY A 83 -3.33 15.24 21.33
C GLY A 83 -2.04 15.15 22.17
N THR A 84 -1.46 13.95 22.27
CA THR A 84 -0.10 13.74 22.78
C THR A 84 0.94 14.00 21.68
N GLY A 85 2.20 14.19 22.07
CA GLY A 85 3.30 14.36 21.12
C GLY A 85 3.50 13.11 20.25
N CYS A 86 3.83 13.31 18.97
CA CYS A 86 4.03 12.22 18.00
C CYS A 86 4.98 11.12 18.49
N GLY A 87 6.01 11.47 19.27
CA GLY A 87 6.95 10.48 19.82
C GLY A 87 6.30 9.53 20.85
N ALA A 88 5.53 10.08 21.79
CA ALA A 88 4.80 9.27 22.79
C ALA A 88 3.67 8.47 22.13
N PHE A 89 3.00 9.07 21.15
CA PHE A 89 1.97 8.40 20.38
C PHE A 89 2.54 7.21 19.58
N ALA A 90 3.69 7.40 18.92
CA ALA A 90 4.39 6.34 18.19
C ALA A 90 4.78 5.16 19.10
N ALA A 91 5.32 5.44 20.29
CA ALA A 91 5.64 4.41 21.28
C ALA A 91 4.40 3.59 21.68
N GLY A 92 3.28 4.27 21.99
CA GLY A 92 2.03 3.59 22.33
C GLY A 92 1.45 2.77 21.17
N LEU A 93 1.63 3.20 19.92
CA LEU A 93 1.25 2.40 18.75
C LEU A 93 2.10 1.13 18.62
N TYR A 94 3.41 1.20 18.89
CA TYR A 94 4.26 0.01 18.92
C TYR A 94 3.85 -0.97 20.03
N ASP A 95 3.46 -0.47 21.19
CA ASP A 95 2.96 -1.31 22.28
C ASP A 95 1.63 -1.98 21.91
N GLY A 96 0.74 -1.25 21.24
CA GLY A 96 -0.48 -1.81 20.66
C GLY A 96 -0.19 -2.89 19.60
N ALA A 97 0.82 -2.68 18.76
CA ALA A 97 1.24 -3.68 17.77
C ALA A 97 1.76 -4.96 18.45
N ARG A 98 2.61 -4.82 19.48
CA ARG A 98 3.13 -5.94 20.27
C ARG A 98 2.02 -6.71 20.99
N ALA A 99 0.98 -6.02 21.47
CA ALA A 99 -0.19 -6.67 22.07
C ALA A 99 -0.96 -7.58 21.08
N TYR A 100 -0.83 -7.34 19.78
CA TYR A 100 -1.33 -8.22 18.73
C TYR A 100 -0.27 -9.18 18.16
N GLY A 101 0.85 -9.36 18.87
CA GLY A 101 1.89 -10.32 18.52
C GLY A 101 2.86 -9.84 17.44
N TRP A 102 2.86 -8.56 17.08
CA TRP A 102 3.88 -8.01 16.18
C TRP A 102 5.24 -7.98 16.86
N SER A 103 6.26 -8.45 16.14
CA SER A 103 7.65 -8.32 16.55
C SER A 103 8.45 -7.64 15.44
N ASP A 104 9.42 -6.82 15.83
CA ASP A 104 10.36 -6.19 14.88
C ASP A 104 11.29 -7.22 14.22
N ASP A 105 11.31 -8.44 14.77
CA ASP A 105 12.16 -9.56 14.36
C ASP A 105 11.53 -10.46 13.28
N ASP A 106 10.37 -10.07 12.71
CA ASP A 106 9.75 -10.75 11.56
C ASP A 106 10.55 -10.59 10.25
N ASN A 107 11.81 -10.18 10.35
CA ASN A 107 12.87 -10.35 9.37
C ASN A 107 13.26 -11.84 9.22
N GLN A 108 12.27 -12.74 9.19
CA GLN A 108 12.50 -14.10 8.69
C GLN A 108 13.03 -13.96 7.27
N PRO A 109 14.14 -14.62 6.91
CA PRO A 109 14.68 -14.53 5.56
C PRO A 109 13.61 -15.00 4.56
N VAL A 110 12.94 -14.05 3.91
CA VAL A 110 11.87 -14.29 2.92
C VAL A 110 12.42 -14.92 1.64
N ILE A 111 13.74 -15.04 1.50
CA ILE A 111 14.37 -15.79 0.43
C ILE A 111 14.39 -17.26 0.87
N PRO A 112 13.58 -18.16 0.25
CA PRO A 112 13.79 -19.58 0.41
C PRO A 112 15.24 -19.87 0.04
N ARG A 113 16.00 -20.49 0.95
CA ARG A 113 17.32 -21.03 0.63
C ARG A 113 17.15 -22.24 -0.30
N HIS A 114 16.58 -22.03 -1.48
CA HIS A 114 16.67 -22.99 -2.55
C HIS A 114 18.14 -23.09 -2.92
N ASN A 115 18.65 -24.31 -2.87
CA ASN A 115 19.98 -24.68 -3.29
C ASN A 115 20.14 -24.19 -4.74
N ILE A 116 20.78 -23.03 -4.94
CA ILE A 116 21.06 -22.51 -6.28
C ILE A 116 21.90 -23.60 -6.95
N PRO A 117 21.42 -24.22 -8.04
CA PRO A 117 22.21 -25.23 -8.74
C PRO A 117 23.56 -24.61 -9.09
N ALA A 118 24.65 -25.26 -8.69
CA ALA A 118 26.00 -24.77 -8.96
C ALA A 118 26.13 -24.39 -10.44
N PRO A 119 26.87 -23.31 -10.77
CA PRO A 119 27.16 -22.95 -12.15
C PRO A 119 27.64 -24.20 -12.90
N ARG A 120 26.99 -24.52 -14.03
CA ARG A 120 27.47 -25.61 -14.87
C ARG A 120 28.92 -25.30 -15.27
N PRO A 121 29.85 -26.25 -15.17
CA PRO A 121 31.20 -26.04 -15.68
C PRO A 121 31.10 -25.69 -17.17
N SER A 122 31.53 -24.48 -17.53
CA SER A 122 31.67 -24.09 -18.92
C SER A 122 32.85 -24.85 -19.51
N GLU A 123 32.59 -25.77 -20.44
CA GLU A 123 33.60 -26.22 -21.39
C GLU A 123 33.83 -25.11 -22.41
N GLU A 124 34.34 -23.96 -21.96
CA GLU A 124 34.87 -22.93 -22.86
C GLU A 124 36.32 -23.31 -23.21
N SER A 125 36.44 -24.43 -23.94
CA SER A 125 37.62 -24.72 -24.72
C SER A 125 37.62 -23.76 -25.90
N GLY A 126 38.59 -22.84 -25.91
CA GLY A 126 38.72 -21.76 -26.87
C GLY A 126 38.90 -22.21 -28.32
N ARG A 127 37.80 -22.57 -29.00
CA ARG A 127 37.72 -22.56 -30.46
C ARG A 127 37.15 -21.24 -30.93
N VAL A 128 38.07 -20.32 -31.23
CA VAL A 128 37.80 -19.20 -32.14
C VAL A 128 37.22 -19.78 -33.44
N PRO A 129 36.03 -19.33 -33.90
CA PRO A 129 35.54 -19.72 -35.22
C PRO A 129 36.53 -19.24 -36.29
N ALA A 130 36.95 -20.13 -37.18
CA ALA A 130 37.84 -19.78 -38.28
C ALA A 130 37.26 -18.62 -39.11
N PRO A 131 38.09 -17.68 -39.58
CA PRO A 131 37.63 -16.54 -40.36
C PRO A 131 36.95 -16.98 -41.65
N ARG A 132 35.75 -16.44 -41.88
CA ARG A 132 34.89 -16.66 -43.04
C ARG A 132 35.62 -16.25 -44.34
N PRO A 133 35.64 -17.06 -45.41
CA PRO A 133 36.19 -16.64 -46.70
C PRO A 133 35.42 -15.43 -47.24
N LYS A 134 36.16 -14.43 -47.74
CA LYS A 134 35.62 -13.22 -48.36
C LYS A 134 34.79 -13.60 -49.59
N GLN A 135 33.47 -13.44 -49.50
CA GLN A 135 32.59 -13.48 -50.65
C GLN A 135 32.78 -12.18 -51.45
N ALA A 136 33.16 -12.33 -52.70
CA ALA A 136 33.41 -11.23 -53.63
C ALA A 136 32.17 -10.33 -53.78
N ALA A 137 32.41 -9.03 -53.85
CA ALA A 137 31.42 -8.00 -54.07
C ALA A 137 30.64 -8.23 -55.37
N GLY A 138 29.32 -8.39 -55.25
CA GLY A 138 28.35 -8.18 -56.32
C GLY A 138 27.75 -6.78 -56.24
N PRO A 139 27.30 -6.20 -57.37
CA PRO A 139 27.09 -4.76 -57.52
C PRO A 139 25.88 -4.24 -56.73
N VAL A 140 26.06 -3.02 -56.23
CA VAL A 140 25.10 -2.21 -55.49
C VAL A 140 23.93 -1.84 -56.39
N ALA A 141 22.72 -2.31 -56.07
CA ALA A 141 21.50 -1.71 -56.56
C ALA A 141 21.05 -0.65 -55.54
N ALA A 142 21.11 0.60 -55.99
CA ALA A 142 20.60 1.76 -55.29
C ALA A 142 19.08 1.71 -55.17
N ASP A 143 18.56 1.86 -53.95
CA ASP A 143 17.50 2.81 -53.59
C ASP A 143 16.96 2.43 -52.21
N ASP A 144 17.33 3.20 -51.18
CA ASP A 144 16.36 3.52 -50.14
C ASP A 144 16.78 4.80 -49.40
N LYS A 145 15.93 5.82 -49.47
CA LYS A 145 16.14 7.11 -48.79
C LYS A 145 15.78 6.96 -47.32
N PRO A 146 16.57 7.49 -46.36
CA PRO A 146 16.18 7.44 -44.96
C PRO A 146 14.95 8.34 -44.71
N LYS A 147 13.87 7.72 -44.21
CA LYS A 147 12.68 8.40 -43.70
C LYS A 147 13.07 9.23 -42.47
N VAL A 148 13.03 10.55 -42.60
CA VAL A 148 13.19 11.51 -41.50
C VAL A 148 12.01 11.34 -40.55
N VAL A 149 12.26 10.83 -39.35
CA VAL A 149 11.28 10.80 -38.25
C VAL A 149 11.31 12.17 -37.59
N GLY A 150 10.28 12.98 -37.85
CA GLY A 150 10.08 14.28 -37.22
C GLY A 150 9.75 14.18 -35.71
N PRO A 151 9.96 15.26 -34.94
CA PRO A 151 9.76 15.25 -33.50
C PRO A 151 8.28 15.12 -33.12
N ARG A 152 8.03 14.31 -32.10
CA ARG A 152 6.70 13.98 -31.55
C ARG A 152 6.22 15.14 -30.69
N VAL A 153 5.17 15.83 -31.13
CA VAL A 153 4.47 16.88 -30.35
C VAL A 153 3.74 16.23 -29.16
N PRO A 154 3.87 16.75 -27.92
CA PRO A 154 3.12 16.22 -26.79
C PRO A 154 1.63 16.57 -26.91
N ALA A 155 0.78 15.57 -26.66
CA ALA A 155 -0.67 15.70 -26.68
C ALA A 155 -1.16 16.68 -25.60
N LYS A 156 -2.09 17.55 -26.01
CA LYS A 156 -2.78 18.55 -25.20
C LYS A 156 -3.58 17.86 -24.10
N VAL A 157 -3.30 18.19 -22.83
CA VAL A 157 -4.08 17.76 -21.67
C VAL A 157 -5.46 18.44 -21.73
N PRO A 158 -6.59 17.72 -21.69
CA PRO A 158 -7.89 18.34 -21.56
C PRO A 158 -8.09 18.83 -20.11
N GLU A 159 -8.25 20.15 -19.96
CA GLU A 159 -8.75 20.79 -18.74
C GLU A 159 -10.11 20.19 -18.34
N GLN A 160 -10.19 19.64 -17.14
CA GLN A 160 -11.45 19.29 -16.49
C GLN A 160 -11.90 20.49 -15.65
N PRO A 161 -13.16 20.97 -15.80
CA PRO A 161 -13.65 22.10 -15.02
C PRO A 161 -13.87 21.71 -13.55
N ILE A 162 -13.24 22.49 -12.67
CA ILE A 162 -13.42 22.47 -11.23
C ILE A 162 -14.89 22.78 -10.91
N ARG A 163 -15.66 21.81 -10.42
CA ARG A 163 -16.97 22.05 -9.82
C ARG A 163 -16.77 22.47 -8.36
N ASN A 164 -16.84 23.78 -8.11
CA ASN A 164 -16.92 24.35 -6.77
C ASN A 164 -18.26 23.99 -6.13
N ASN A 165 -18.20 23.26 -5.02
CA ASN A 165 -19.33 23.07 -4.11
C ASN A 165 -19.44 24.30 -3.19
N HIS A 166 -20.36 25.20 -3.50
CA HIS A 166 -20.92 26.11 -2.50
C HIS A 166 -22.44 26.02 -2.53
N THR A 167 -23.01 25.88 -1.33
CA THR A 167 -24.31 26.34 -0.80
C THR A 167 -24.93 25.17 -0.01
N GLY A 168 -25.26 25.27 1.28
CA GLY A 168 -25.24 26.36 2.23
C GLY A 168 -25.67 25.80 3.59
N ALA A 169 -25.16 26.42 4.65
CA ALA A 169 -25.55 26.17 6.02
C ALA A 169 -27.02 26.57 6.25
N ALA A 170 -27.72 25.82 7.09
CA ALA A 170 -28.83 26.33 7.88
C ALA A 170 -28.83 25.62 9.24
N LEU A 171 -28.18 26.30 10.20
CA LEU A 171 -28.44 26.17 11.63
C LEU A 171 -29.91 26.52 11.89
N VAL A 172 -30.64 25.65 12.59
CA VAL A 172 -31.83 26.06 13.35
C VAL A 172 -31.62 25.63 14.80
N SER A 173 -31.18 26.61 15.57
CA SER A 173 -31.27 26.64 17.01
C SER A 173 -32.69 27.06 17.38
N THR A 174 -33.41 26.23 18.14
CA THR A 174 -34.59 26.68 18.89
C THR A 174 -34.47 26.20 20.32
N VAL A 175 -34.08 27.14 21.19
CA VAL A 175 -34.28 27.10 22.64
C VAL A 175 -35.60 27.82 22.92
N GLN A 176 -36.53 27.13 23.58
CA GLN A 176 -37.64 27.65 24.39
C GLN A 176 -38.26 26.41 25.03
N GLY A 177 -38.24 26.17 26.35
CA GLY A 177 -38.58 27.07 27.44
C GLY A 177 -39.92 26.57 28.02
N GLY A 178 -39.91 26.01 29.23
CA GLY A 178 -41.15 25.56 29.88
C GLY A 178 -40.95 24.90 31.24
N ARG A 179 -41.04 25.70 32.31
CA ARG A 179 -41.35 25.29 33.70
C ARG A 179 -42.68 24.52 33.72
N VAL A 180 -42.83 23.49 34.57
CA VAL A 180 -43.37 23.54 35.96
C VAL A 180 -42.82 22.33 36.71
#